data_AF-A0A2N5KI24-F1
#
_entry.id   AF-A0A2N5KI24-F1
#
_cell.length_a   1.000
_cell.length_b   1.000
_cell.length_c   1.000
_cell.angle_alpha   90.00
_cell.angle_beta   90.00
_cell.angle_gamma   90.00
#
_symmetry.space_group_name_H-M   'P 1'
#
loop_
_entity.id
_entity.type
_entity.pdbx_description
1 polymer ?
#
loop_
_entity_poly.entity_id
_entity_poly.type
_entity_poly.pdbx_seq_one_letter_code
_entity_poly.pdbx_strand_id
1 'polypeptide(L)'
;MRGAERGFDEAYRGMGFDITDITDITDVFKELPYASEFPVDAMPSACRALIREATASIECPSEFVGVPMLVVLGAAIGNSRTIKLKEGWEEGAAIYAAIIADPGEKKTPALKEATKPVTKKQAELRETYREKEDEFKRELREYEVDKKDAAKAGEPAPPPPEAPTMERTVVEDTTVEALAAVMDGTPRGVLALRDELAAWVKSMDQYKAGGKGADRQFWLSAWSNGYVSVDRKSRGEPLILSRPFVGVFGSIQPAILPELGGGR
;
A
#
# COMPACT_ATOMS: atom_id res chain seq x y z
N MET A 1 14.61 19.94 -30.40
CA MET A 1 14.33 19.10 -29.20
C MET A 1 14.17 17.63 -29.61
N ARG A 2 15.23 16.99 -30.09
CA ARG A 2 15.30 15.54 -30.35
C ARG A 2 16.69 15.11 -29.88
N GLY A 3 16.81 14.61 -28.64
CA GLY A 3 18.13 14.38 -28.07
C GLY A 3 18.20 13.56 -26.79
N ALA A 4 17.13 12.88 -26.37
CA ALA A 4 17.15 12.07 -25.15
C ALA A 4 16.71 10.61 -25.32
N GLU A 5 16.14 10.23 -26.48
CA GLU A 5 15.64 8.85 -26.69
C GLU A 5 16.64 7.91 -27.39
N ARG A 6 17.84 8.39 -27.75
CA ARG A 6 18.85 7.57 -28.46
C ARG A 6 19.90 6.90 -27.57
N GLY A 7 19.88 7.14 -26.25
CA GLY A 7 20.91 6.61 -25.34
C GLY A 7 20.60 5.26 -24.68
N PHE A 8 19.33 4.86 -24.60
CA PHE A 8 18.94 3.67 -23.83
C PHE A 8 18.90 2.39 -24.67
N ASP A 9 18.60 2.52 -25.97
CA ASP A 9 18.34 1.38 -26.88
C ASP A 9 19.57 0.93 -27.68
N GLU A 10 20.62 1.77 -27.76
CA GLU A 10 21.86 1.48 -28.50
C GLU A 10 22.88 0.67 -27.68
N ALA A 11 22.83 0.73 -26.35
CA ALA A 11 23.78 0.01 -25.48
C ALA A 11 23.57 -1.52 -25.49
N TYR A 12 22.34 -1.99 -25.73
CA TYR A 12 21.99 -3.41 -25.63
C TYR A 12 21.98 -4.17 -26.96
N ARG A 13 22.00 -3.46 -28.11
CA ARG A 13 21.82 -4.11 -29.42
C ARG A 13 23.10 -4.77 -29.97
N GLY A 14 24.25 -4.57 -29.32
CA GLY A 14 25.55 -5.13 -29.74
C GLY A 14 26.03 -6.36 -28.97
N MET A 15 25.36 -6.72 -27.87
CA MET A 15 25.78 -7.81 -27.00
C MET A 15 24.81 -8.97 -27.15
N GLY A 16 25.16 -9.95 -27.97
CA GLY A 16 24.37 -11.15 -28.23
C GLY A 16 24.30 -12.09 -27.02
N PHE A 17 23.62 -11.67 -25.95
CA PHE A 17 23.36 -12.51 -24.79
C PHE A 17 22.04 -13.25 -24.98
N ASP A 18 22.14 -14.56 -25.22
CA ASP A 18 21.04 -15.50 -25.14
C ASP A 18 20.88 -15.92 -23.67
N ILE A 19 20.00 -15.24 -22.92
CA ILE A 19 19.79 -15.47 -21.50
C ILE A 19 19.02 -16.78 -21.31
N THR A 20 19.75 -17.88 -21.28
CA THR A 20 19.22 -19.23 -21.00
C THR A 20 19.77 -19.83 -19.72
N ASP A 21 20.76 -19.19 -19.08
CA ASP A 21 21.43 -19.71 -17.88
C ASP A 21 21.50 -18.69 -16.72
N ILE A 22 21.36 -19.16 -15.49
CA ILE A 22 21.33 -18.35 -14.26
C ILE A 22 22.70 -17.73 -13.95
N THR A 23 23.77 -18.34 -14.48
CA THR A 23 25.15 -17.85 -14.37
C THR A 23 25.33 -16.51 -15.10
N ASP A 24 24.66 -16.30 -16.23
CA ASP A 24 24.76 -15.05 -17.01
C ASP A 24 24.13 -13.86 -16.29
N ILE A 25 23.04 -14.07 -15.54
CA ILE A 25 22.44 -13.04 -14.69
C ILE A 25 23.44 -12.57 -13.62
N THR A 26 24.23 -13.51 -13.07
CA THR A 26 25.20 -13.24 -12.01
C THR A 26 26.37 -12.38 -12.51
N ASP A 27 26.76 -12.52 -13.78
CA ASP A 27 27.81 -11.70 -14.39
C ASP A 27 27.31 -10.30 -14.79
N VAL A 28 26.03 -10.14 -15.17
CA VAL A 28 25.42 -8.81 -15.36
C VAL A 28 25.47 -7.99 -14.07
N PHE A 29 25.23 -8.60 -12.91
CA PHE A 29 25.30 -7.91 -11.61
C PHE A 29 26.71 -7.49 -11.19
N LYS A 30 27.78 -8.11 -11.72
CA LYS A 30 29.17 -7.71 -11.40
C LYS A 30 29.60 -6.42 -12.11
N GLU A 31 28.97 -6.07 -13.23
CA GLU A 31 29.28 -4.87 -14.01
C GLU A 31 28.33 -3.69 -13.72
N LEU A 32 27.30 -3.88 -12.88
CA LEU A 32 26.43 -2.77 -12.50
C LEU A 32 27.18 -1.81 -11.56
N PRO A 33 27.09 -0.49 -11.81
CA PRO A 33 27.66 0.49 -10.90
C PRO A 33 27.02 0.34 -9.52
N TYR A 34 27.81 0.57 -8.47
CA TYR A 34 27.28 0.67 -7.11
C TYR A 34 26.10 1.66 -7.09
N ALA A 35 25.01 1.24 -6.46
CA ALA A 35 23.85 2.10 -6.28
C ALA A 35 24.28 3.40 -5.57
N SER A 36 23.82 4.54 -6.07
CA SER A 36 24.05 5.81 -5.40
C SER A 36 23.43 5.78 -4.00
N GLU A 37 24.08 6.43 -3.05
CA GLU A 37 23.58 6.51 -1.68
C GLU A 37 22.17 7.11 -1.65
N PHE A 38 21.34 6.63 -0.72
CA PHE A 38 20.00 7.18 -0.52
C PHE A 38 20.09 8.68 -0.19
N PRO A 39 19.38 9.56 -0.90
CA PRO A 39 19.52 11.01 -0.75
C PRO A 39 18.77 11.50 0.50
N VAL A 40 19.34 11.25 1.69
CA VAL A 40 18.76 11.64 2.98
C VAL A 40 18.42 13.14 2.99
N ASP A 41 19.27 13.98 2.40
CA ASP A 41 19.07 15.43 2.37
C ASP A 41 17.92 15.90 1.46
N ALA A 42 17.32 15.01 0.66
CA ALA A 42 16.09 15.30 -0.07
C ALA A 42 14.83 15.15 0.81
N MET A 43 14.91 14.46 1.96
CA MET A 43 13.76 14.22 2.85
C MET A 43 13.37 15.49 3.63
N PRO A 44 12.16 15.59 4.19
CA PRO A 44 11.81 16.64 5.14
C PRO A 44 12.74 16.66 6.35
N SER A 45 13.03 17.83 6.94
CA SER A 45 14.05 17.98 7.99
C SER A 45 13.87 17.03 9.18
N ALA A 46 12.65 16.87 9.69
CA ALA A 46 12.35 15.92 10.76
C ALA A 46 12.61 14.46 10.36
N CYS A 47 12.35 14.10 9.11
CA CYS A 47 12.64 12.78 8.56
C CYS A 47 14.15 12.54 8.42
N ARG A 48 14.94 13.56 8.05
CA ARG A 48 16.40 13.44 7.97
C ARG A 48 17.02 13.05 9.30
N ALA A 49 16.60 13.74 10.36
CA ALA A 49 17.08 13.46 11.72
C ALA A 49 16.75 12.02 12.11
N LEU A 50 15.49 11.61 11.94
CA LEU A 50 15.06 10.25 12.24
C LEU A 50 15.82 9.19 11.43
N ILE A 51 16.02 9.40 10.13
CA ILE A 51 16.79 8.46 9.29
C ILE A 51 18.22 8.34 9.83
N ARG A 52 18.94 9.45 10.01
CA ARG A 52 20.34 9.44 10.47
C ARG A 52 20.49 8.79 11.85
N GLU A 53 19.60 9.11 12.79
CA GLU A 53 19.62 8.54 14.15
C GLU A 53 19.27 7.05 14.15
N ALA A 54 18.21 6.65 13.43
CA ALA A 54 17.80 5.25 13.34
C ALA A 54 18.88 4.39 12.66
N THR A 55 19.47 4.88 11.56
CA THR A 55 20.50 4.14 10.82
C THR A 55 21.78 4.02 11.61
N ALA A 56 22.17 5.05 12.36
CA ALA A 56 23.30 4.99 13.28
C ALA A 56 23.06 4.02 14.45
N SER A 57 21.82 3.96 14.97
CA SER A 57 21.48 3.07 16.08
C SER A 57 21.32 1.60 15.66
N ILE A 58 20.76 1.34 14.49
CA ILE A 58 20.54 -0.02 13.96
C ILE A 58 21.80 -0.53 13.27
N GLU A 59 22.66 0.38 12.79
CA GLU A 59 23.79 0.12 11.89
C GLU A 59 23.30 -0.61 10.63
N CYS A 60 22.52 0.10 9.82
CA CYS A 60 22.00 -0.36 8.53
C CYS A 60 22.05 0.76 7.48
N PRO A 61 21.94 0.44 6.18
CA PRO A 61 21.89 1.42 5.12
C PRO A 61 20.73 2.43 5.27
N SER A 62 20.92 3.66 4.79
CA SER A 62 19.94 4.74 4.97
C SER A 62 18.61 4.47 4.31
N GLU A 63 18.62 3.78 3.17
CA GLU A 63 17.46 3.34 2.43
C GLU A 63 16.55 2.42 3.25
N PHE A 64 17.09 1.64 4.21
CA PHE A 64 16.28 0.71 5.02
C PHE A 64 15.28 1.42 5.91
N VAL A 65 15.55 2.68 6.24
CA VAL A 65 14.64 3.56 6.97
C VAL A 65 13.98 4.56 6.01
N GLY A 66 14.76 5.14 5.08
CA GLY A 66 14.32 6.21 4.19
C GLY A 66 13.25 5.82 3.18
N VAL A 67 13.40 4.66 2.53
CA VAL A 67 12.42 4.17 1.53
C VAL A 67 11.06 3.85 2.17
N PRO A 68 10.95 3.03 3.24
CA PRO A 68 9.66 2.82 3.89
C PRO A 68 9.08 4.11 4.45
N MET A 69 9.91 5.02 4.98
CA MET A 69 9.44 6.32 5.45
C MET A 69 8.81 7.15 4.33
N LEU A 70 9.37 7.12 3.12
CA LEU A 70 8.80 7.80 1.97
C LEU A 70 7.39 7.27 1.63
N VAL A 71 7.19 5.95 1.65
CA VAL A 71 5.87 5.35 1.44
C VAL A 71 4.90 5.71 2.57
N VAL A 72 5.37 5.71 3.82
CA VAL A 72 4.59 6.13 5.00
C VAL A 72 4.14 7.58 4.87
N LEU A 73 5.02 8.49 4.42
CA LEU A 73 4.66 9.89 4.18
C LEU A 73 3.62 10.01 3.06
N GLY A 74 3.77 9.26 1.98
CA GLY A 74 2.79 9.17 0.90
C GLY A 74 1.41 8.76 1.43
N ALA A 75 1.35 7.70 2.24
CA ALA A 75 0.11 7.24 2.88
C ALA A 75 -0.46 8.23 3.90
N ALA A 76 0.40 8.95 4.64
CA ALA A 76 -0.04 9.99 5.57
C ALA A 76 -0.66 11.19 4.82
N ILE A 77 -0.15 11.56 3.65
CA ILE A 77 -0.77 12.55 2.77
C ILE A 77 -2.09 11.98 2.24
N GLY A 78 -2.06 10.77 1.67
CA GLY A 78 -3.23 10.10 1.14
C GLY A 78 -3.95 10.92 0.07
N ASN A 79 -5.27 10.78 -0.01
CA ASN A 79 -6.12 11.59 -0.89
C ASN A 79 -6.31 13.06 -0.45
N SER A 80 -5.64 13.51 0.61
CA SER A 80 -5.82 14.89 1.08
C SER A 80 -5.19 15.94 0.16
N ARG A 81 -4.19 15.56 -0.64
CA ARG A 81 -3.48 16.43 -1.58
C ARG A 81 -3.10 15.66 -2.84
N THR A 82 -3.11 16.37 -3.96
CA THR A 82 -2.54 15.92 -5.24
C THR A 82 -1.64 17.00 -5.82
N ILE A 83 -0.69 16.58 -6.65
CA ILE A 83 0.15 17.50 -7.42
C ILE A 83 -0.50 17.66 -8.80
N LYS A 84 -0.74 18.90 -9.22
CA LYS A 84 -1.17 19.22 -10.58
C LYS A 84 0.05 19.61 -11.42
N LEU A 85 0.53 18.71 -12.27
CA LEU A 85 1.71 18.95 -13.11
C LEU A 85 1.38 19.87 -14.29
N LYS A 86 0.20 19.69 -14.88
CA LYS A 86 -0.37 20.56 -15.91
C LYS A 86 -1.90 20.44 -15.90
N GLU A 87 -2.57 21.22 -16.73
CA GLU A 87 -4.02 21.12 -16.89
C GLU A 87 -4.43 19.69 -17.29
N GLY A 88 -5.41 19.13 -16.57
CA GLY A 88 -5.88 17.76 -16.77
C GLY A 88 -4.95 16.65 -16.24
N TRP A 89 -3.78 16.96 -15.67
CA TRP A 89 -2.88 15.97 -15.10
C TRP A 89 -2.65 16.23 -13.61
N GLU A 90 -3.25 15.38 -12.80
CA GLU A 90 -3.02 15.29 -11.35
C GLU A 90 -2.34 13.97 -10.99
N GLU A 91 -1.47 14.00 -9.99
CA GLU A 91 -0.81 12.83 -9.43
C GLU A 91 -1.02 12.76 -7.92
N GLY A 92 -1.33 11.56 -7.44
CA GLY A 92 -1.43 11.26 -6.02
C GLY A 92 -0.06 11.03 -5.38
N ALA A 93 -0.03 10.99 -4.05
CA ALA A 93 1.18 10.65 -3.28
C ALA A 93 1.36 9.13 -3.06
N ALA A 94 0.70 8.28 -3.86
CA ALA A 94 0.78 6.83 -3.71
C ALA A 94 2.14 6.34 -4.21
N ILE A 95 2.86 5.62 -3.35
CA ILE A 95 4.20 5.11 -3.66
C ILE A 95 4.20 3.61 -3.43
N TYR A 96 4.67 2.87 -4.43
CA TYR A 96 4.90 1.43 -4.33
C TYR A 96 6.41 1.25 -4.34
N ALA A 97 6.97 0.77 -3.23
CA ALA A 97 8.40 0.60 -3.10
C ALA A 97 8.74 -0.73 -2.44
N ALA A 98 9.91 -1.23 -2.78
CA ALA A 98 10.46 -2.44 -2.19
C ALA A 98 11.91 -2.20 -1.79
N ILE A 99 12.35 -2.90 -0.75
CA ILE A 99 13.78 -3.08 -0.47
C ILE A 99 14.18 -4.49 -0.85
N ILE A 100 15.28 -4.60 -1.58
CA ILE A 100 15.91 -5.88 -1.91
C ILE A 100 17.07 -6.06 -0.94
N ALA A 101 16.99 -7.07 -0.08
CA ALA A 101 17.96 -7.30 0.99
C ALA A 101 17.94 -8.76 1.43
N ASP A 102 19.11 -9.29 1.77
CA ASP A 102 19.24 -10.67 2.24
C ASP A 102 18.49 -10.89 3.57
N PRO A 103 18.14 -12.15 3.91
CA PRO A 103 17.65 -12.47 5.24
C PRO A 103 18.65 -12.05 6.32
N GLY A 104 18.15 -11.40 7.39
CA GLY A 104 19.00 -11.00 8.53
C GLY A 104 19.65 -9.62 8.42
N GLU A 105 19.52 -8.88 7.31
CA GLU A 105 20.13 -7.55 7.13
C GLU A 105 19.46 -6.41 7.91
N LYS A 106 18.82 -6.67 9.06
CA LYS A 106 18.20 -5.63 9.90
C LYS A 106 17.09 -4.79 9.21
N LYS A 107 16.50 -5.30 8.12
CA LYS A 107 15.33 -4.70 7.44
C LYS A 107 14.12 -4.55 8.37
N THR A 108 13.84 -5.55 9.19
CA THR A 108 12.68 -5.56 10.10
C THR A 108 12.76 -4.46 11.18
N PRO A 109 13.87 -4.29 11.94
CA PRO A 109 13.97 -3.18 12.89
C PRO A 109 13.93 -1.81 12.19
N ALA A 110 14.55 -1.65 11.01
CA ALA A 110 14.50 -0.40 10.25
C ALA A 110 13.08 -0.06 9.78
N LEU A 111 12.34 -1.05 9.25
CA LEU A 111 10.94 -0.89 8.88
C LEU A 111 10.07 -0.50 10.07
N LYS A 112 10.30 -1.11 11.24
CA LYS A 112 9.57 -0.77 12.47
C LYS A 112 9.78 0.70 12.83
N GLU A 113 11.01 1.21 12.78
CA GLU A 113 11.29 2.63 13.02
C GLU A 113 10.51 3.54 12.05
N ALA A 114 10.54 3.24 10.76
CA ALA A 114 9.85 4.03 9.74
C ALA A 114 8.31 4.00 9.88
N THR A 115 7.75 2.89 10.37
CA THR A 115 6.29 2.66 10.46
C THR A 115 5.69 2.93 11.84
N LYS A 116 6.50 3.32 12.83
CA LYS A 116 6.02 3.75 14.16
C LYS A 116 4.89 4.80 14.11
N PRO A 117 4.96 5.85 13.27
CA PRO A 117 3.89 6.86 13.25
C PRO A 117 2.53 6.31 12.82
N VAL A 118 2.49 5.44 11.79
CA VAL A 118 1.24 4.87 11.29
C VAL A 118 0.67 3.85 12.26
N THR A 119 1.50 3.00 12.87
CA THR A 119 1.04 2.03 13.88
C THR A 119 0.52 2.72 15.14
N LYS A 120 1.20 3.80 15.59
CA LYS A 120 0.68 4.66 16.68
C LYS A 120 -0.67 5.26 16.32
N LYS A 121 -0.81 5.82 15.10
CA LYS A 121 -2.09 6.41 14.68
C LYS A 121 -3.21 5.37 14.56
N GLN A 122 -2.90 4.16 14.10
CA GLN A 122 -3.85 3.06 14.07
C GLN A 122 -4.37 2.71 15.48
N ALA A 123 -3.50 2.72 16.49
CA ALA A 123 -3.88 2.47 17.87
C ALA A 123 -4.84 3.54 18.39
N GLU A 124 -4.56 4.83 18.14
CA GLU A 124 -5.47 5.94 18.48
C GLU A 124 -6.85 5.77 17.83
N LEU A 125 -6.89 5.49 16.52
CA LEU A 125 -8.15 5.27 15.79
C LEU A 125 -8.95 4.08 16.32
N ARG A 126 -8.26 3.05 16.81
CA ARG A 126 -8.91 1.89 17.43
C ARG A 126 -9.60 2.26 18.72
N GLU A 127 -9.00 3.10 19.56
CA GLU A 127 -9.66 3.55 20.79
C GLU A 127 -10.87 4.42 20.48
N THR A 128 -10.74 5.38 19.54
CA THR A 128 -11.90 6.17 19.07
C THR A 128 -13.01 5.29 18.50
N TYR A 129 -12.67 4.25 17.75
CA TYR A 129 -13.65 3.30 17.25
C TYR A 129 -14.36 2.55 18.39
N ARG A 130 -13.64 2.12 19.43
CA ARG A 130 -14.23 1.43 20.59
C ARG A 130 -15.24 2.31 21.32
N GLU A 131 -14.90 3.57 21.53
CA GLU A 131 -15.82 4.55 22.14
C GLU A 131 -17.11 4.68 21.32
N LYS A 132 -16.99 4.85 19.99
CA LYS A 132 -18.13 4.89 19.07
C LYS A 132 -18.92 3.58 19.05
N GLU A 133 -18.24 2.43 19.15
CA GLU A 133 -18.89 1.12 19.16
C GLU A 133 -19.72 0.91 20.44
N ASP A 134 -19.25 1.40 21.59
CA ASP A 134 -19.99 1.33 22.84
C ASP A 134 -21.19 2.27 22.86
N GLU A 135 -21.05 3.47 22.28
CA GLU A 135 -22.16 4.39 22.04
C GLU A 135 -23.20 3.77 21.10
N PHE A 136 -22.78 3.21 19.97
CA PHE A 136 -23.65 2.50 19.03
C PHE A 136 -24.40 1.35 19.69
N LYS A 137 -23.73 0.54 20.53
CA LYS A 137 -24.40 -0.54 21.28
C LYS A 137 -25.47 0.00 22.24
N ARG A 138 -25.29 1.19 22.80
CA ARG A 138 -26.29 1.85 23.65
C ARG A 138 -27.47 2.30 22.80
N GLU A 139 -27.23 3.05 21.74
CA GLU A 139 -28.27 3.52 20.81
C GLU A 139 -29.06 2.35 20.22
N LEU A 140 -28.39 1.24 19.90
CA LEU A 140 -29.05 0.04 19.39
C LEU A 140 -30.01 -0.59 20.42
N ARG A 141 -29.68 -0.54 21.72
CA ARG A 141 -30.58 -1.02 22.77
C ARG A 141 -31.81 -0.13 22.91
N GLU A 142 -31.62 1.19 22.83
CA GLU A 142 -32.70 2.18 22.86
C GLU A 142 -33.61 2.02 21.64
N TYR A 143 -33.02 1.93 20.45
CA TYR A 143 -33.72 1.63 19.21
C TYR A 143 -34.57 0.36 19.28
N GLU A 144 -34.07 -0.74 19.85
CA GLU A 144 -34.84 -1.98 19.98
C GLU A 144 -36.02 -1.86 20.96
N VAL A 145 -36.00 -0.91 21.90
CA VAL A 145 -37.15 -0.57 22.74
C VAL A 145 -38.13 0.28 21.94
N ASP A 146 -37.67 1.38 21.33
CA ASP A 146 -38.50 2.30 20.57
C ASP A 146 -39.20 1.61 19.40
N LYS A 147 -38.50 0.71 18.70
CA LYS A 147 -39.06 -0.13 17.64
C LYS A 147 -40.19 -1.02 18.13
N LYS A 148 -40.10 -1.58 19.34
CA LYS A 148 -41.17 -2.38 19.94
C LYS A 148 -42.36 -1.52 20.34
N ASP A 149 -42.12 -0.32 20.84
CA ASP A 149 -43.18 0.59 21.27
C ASP A 149 -43.90 1.21 20.07
N ALA A 150 -43.19 1.61 19.02
CA ALA A 150 -43.77 2.00 17.73
C ALA A 150 -44.65 0.88 17.15
N ALA A 151 -44.17 -0.38 17.19
CA ALA A 151 -44.94 -1.53 16.74
C ALA A 151 -46.24 -1.74 17.55
N LYS A 152 -46.25 -1.47 18.85
CA LYS A 152 -47.48 -1.52 19.68
C LYS A 152 -48.43 -0.36 19.38
N ALA A 153 -47.89 0.82 19.08
CA ALA A 153 -48.66 2.01 18.74
C ALA A 153 -49.20 2.01 17.29
N GLY A 154 -48.75 1.07 16.45
CA GLY A 154 -49.09 1.05 15.02
C GLY A 154 -48.35 2.13 14.21
N GLU A 155 -47.24 2.63 14.75
CA GLU A 155 -46.40 3.66 14.14
C GLU A 155 -45.19 3.04 13.42
N PRO A 156 -44.62 3.71 12.41
CA PRO A 156 -43.40 3.25 11.77
C PRO A 156 -42.24 3.23 12.76
N ALA A 157 -41.39 2.21 12.69
CA ALA A 157 -40.17 2.16 13.48
C ALA A 157 -39.25 3.34 13.13
N PRO A 158 -38.54 3.92 14.12
CA PRO A 158 -37.50 4.90 13.84
C PRO A 158 -36.41 4.29 12.93
N PRO A 159 -35.53 5.11 12.32
CA PRO A 159 -34.37 4.58 11.63
C PRO A 159 -33.41 3.87 12.62
N PRO A 160 -32.80 2.74 12.24
CA PRO A 160 -31.79 2.11 13.08
C PRO A 160 -30.54 3.01 13.18
N PRO A 161 -29.80 2.97 14.30
CA PRO A 161 -28.53 3.66 14.40
C PRO A 161 -27.53 3.09 13.39
N GLU A 162 -26.58 3.92 12.95
CA GLU A 162 -25.54 3.52 12.01
C GLU A 162 -24.33 2.93 12.75
N ALA A 163 -23.87 1.76 12.31
CA ALA A 163 -22.69 1.14 12.89
C ALA A 163 -21.43 1.97 12.56
N PRO A 164 -20.54 2.22 13.53
CA PRO A 164 -19.31 2.96 13.25
C PRO A 164 -18.39 2.13 12.36
N THR A 165 -17.57 2.82 11.57
CA THR A 165 -16.52 2.20 10.75
C THR A 165 -15.16 2.39 11.38
N MET A 166 -14.35 1.33 11.44
CA MET A 166 -12.97 1.42 11.92
C MET A 166 -12.07 1.95 10.80
N GLU A 167 -11.67 3.21 10.93
CA GLU A 167 -10.65 3.78 10.06
C GLU A 167 -9.32 3.04 10.22
N ARG A 168 -8.63 2.84 9.09
CA ARG A 168 -7.35 2.16 9.05
C ARG A 168 -6.28 3.10 8.51
N THR A 169 -5.08 3.05 9.07
CA THR A 169 -3.89 3.66 8.46
C THR A 169 -2.97 2.63 7.85
N VAL A 170 -3.05 1.39 8.34
CA VAL A 170 -2.21 0.27 7.90
C VAL A 170 -3.02 -1.00 7.76
N VAL A 171 -2.67 -1.76 6.72
CA VAL A 171 -3.17 -3.10 6.44
C VAL A 171 -1.98 -4.03 6.19
N GLU A 172 -2.13 -5.24 6.69
CA GLU A 172 -1.22 -6.35 6.47
C GLU A 172 -2.07 -7.50 5.93
N ASP A 173 -1.56 -8.22 4.93
CA ASP A 173 -2.17 -9.39 4.32
C ASP A 173 -3.70 -9.32 4.09
N THR A 174 -4.11 -8.48 3.13
CA THR A 174 -5.51 -8.34 2.72
C THR A 174 -5.74 -8.85 1.31
N THR A 175 -6.90 -9.47 1.09
CA THR A 175 -7.44 -9.69 -0.26
C THR A 175 -7.85 -8.35 -0.88
N VAL A 176 -7.99 -8.29 -2.20
CA VAL A 176 -8.43 -7.08 -2.90
C VAL A 176 -9.78 -6.58 -2.40
N GLU A 177 -10.71 -7.48 -2.07
CA GLU A 177 -12.04 -7.08 -1.61
C GLU A 177 -12.06 -6.61 -0.16
N ALA A 178 -11.28 -7.25 0.70
CA ALA A 178 -11.09 -6.76 2.07
C ALA A 178 -10.43 -5.37 2.03
N LEU A 179 -9.43 -5.19 1.18
CA LEU A 179 -8.76 -3.91 0.98
C LEU A 179 -9.71 -2.84 0.41
N ALA A 180 -10.55 -3.19 -0.56
CA ALA A 180 -11.54 -2.27 -1.11
C ALA A 180 -12.54 -1.81 -0.05
N ALA A 181 -13.02 -2.72 0.80
CA ALA A 181 -13.90 -2.37 1.92
C ALA A 181 -13.20 -1.47 2.96
N VAL A 182 -11.92 -1.71 3.22
CA VAL A 182 -11.12 -0.86 4.11
C VAL A 182 -10.96 0.56 3.54
N MET A 183 -10.66 0.69 2.24
CA MET A 183 -10.51 1.98 1.58
C MET A 183 -11.83 2.76 1.49
N ASP A 184 -12.95 2.06 1.30
CA ASP A 184 -14.30 2.67 1.35
C ASP A 184 -14.57 3.31 2.72
N GLY A 185 -14.23 2.59 3.80
CA GLY A 185 -14.29 3.10 5.17
C GLY A 185 -13.18 4.07 5.56
N THR A 186 -12.15 4.24 4.73
CA THR A 186 -11.00 5.11 5.00
C THR A 186 -10.67 5.97 3.78
N PRO A 187 -11.43 7.05 3.52
CA PRO A 187 -11.31 7.85 2.29
C PRO A 187 -9.93 8.49 2.08
N ARG A 188 -9.14 8.67 3.14
CA ARG A 188 -7.75 9.16 3.04
C ARG A 188 -6.82 8.14 2.39
N GLY A 189 -7.13 6.84 2.46
CA GLY A 189 -6.25 5.76 2.00
C GLY A 189 -5.46 5.09 3.12
N VAL A 190 -4.73 4.04 2.74
CA VAL A 190 -4.01 3.17 3.68
C VAL A 190 -2.59 2.86 3.23
N LEU A 191 -1.75 2.42 4.16
CA LEU A 191 -0.46 1.78 3.88
C LEU A 191 -0.63 0.26 3.89
N ALA A 192 -0.26 -0.42 2.81
CA ALA A 192 -0.12 -1.86 2.77
C ALA A 192 1.33 -2.25 3.05
N LEU A 193 1.57 -2.90 4.19
CA LEU A 193 2.86 -3.48 4.53
C LEU A 193 2.89 -4.96 4.16
N ARG A 194 3.94 -5.38 3.45
CA ARG A 194 4.13 -6.75 2.97
C ARG A 194 5.53 -7.24 3.38
N ASP A 195 5.59 -8.23 4.26
CA ASP A 195 6.88 -8.78 4.69
C ASP A 195 7.61 -9.46 3.51
N GLU A 196 6.86 -10.20 2.69
CA GLU A 196 7.33 -10.83 1.46
C GLU A 196 6.54 -10.31 0.24
N LEU A 197 7.07 -9.25 -0.38
CA LEU A 197 6.39 -8.61 -1.51
C LEU A 197 6.32 -9.53 -2.73
N ALA A 198 7.31 -10.40 -2.92
CA ALA A 198 7.34 -11.32 -4.05
C ALA A 198 6.21 -12.37 -3.99
N ALA A 199 5.90 -12.91 -2.81
CA ALA A 199 4.75 -13.80 -2.62
C ALA A 199 3.44 -13.08 -2.93
N TRP A 200 3.31 -11.81 -2.54
CA TRP A 200 2.15 -10.99 -2.89
C TRP A 200 2.02 -10.79 -4.41
N VAL A 201 3.08 -10.40 -5.12
CA VAL A 201 3.06 -10.28 -6.59
C VAL A 201 2.66 -11.59 -7.26
N LYS A 202 3.23 -12.72 -6.79
CA LYS A 202 2.91 -14.04 -7.33
C LYS A 202 1.46 -14.45 -7.06
N SER A 203 0.93 -14.11 -5.88
CA SER A 203 -0.44 -14.46 -5.46
C SER A 203 -1.54 -13.78 -6.28
N MET A 204 -1.22 -12.68 -6.97
CA MET A 204 -2.19 -11.96 -7.79
C MET A 204 -2.78 -12.90 -8.84
N ASP A 205 -4.11 -12.92 -8.93
CA ASP A 205 -4.88 -13.68 -9.91
C ASP A 205 -4.83 -15.22 -9.76
N GLN A 206 -4.12 -15.76 -8.75
CA GLN A 206 -3.99 -17.21 -8.53
C GLN A 206 -5.29 -17.89 -8.08
N TYR A 207 -6.18 -17.15 -7.40
CA TYR A 207 -7.37 -17.73 -6.78
C TYR A 207 -8.59 -17.86 -7.72
N LYS A 208 -8.54 -17.34 -8.95
CA LYS A 208 -9.62 -17.51 -9.94
C LYS A 208 -9.22 -18.52 -11.01
N ALA A 209 -10.16 -19.41 -11.35
CA ALA A 209 -9.94 -20.47 -12.34
C ALA A 209 -9.31 -19.92 -13.64
N GLY A 210 -8.13 -20.45 -13.97
CA GLY A 210 -7.40 -20.08 -15.19
C GLY A 210 -6.62 -18.77 -15.14
N GLY A 211 -6.26 -18.23 -13.95
CA GLY A 211 -5.45 -17.02 -13.83
C GLY A 211 -6.17 -15.73 -14.26
N LYS A 212 -7.51 -15.78 -14.38
CA LYS A 212 -8.36 -14.66 -14.81
C LYS A 212 -8.82 -13.82 -13.62
N GLY A 213 -7.91 -13.58 -12.67
CA GLY A 213 -8.15 -12.60 -11.61
C GLY A 213 -8.19 -11.17 -12.16
N ALA A 214 -8.58 -10.23 -11.31
CA ALA A 214 -8.55 -8.80 -11.64
C ALA A 214 -7.66 -8.04 -10.63
N ASP A 215 -6.81 -8.76 -9.89
CA ASP A 215 -6.02 -8.22 -8.79
C ASP A 215 -4.97 -7.27 -9.34
N ARG A 216 -4.24 -7.67 -10.39
CA ARG A 216 -3.25 -6.81 -11.07
C ARG A 216 -3.90 -5.51 -11.55
N GLN A 217 -5.05 -5.60 -12.20
CA GLN A 217 -5.79 -4.44 -12.69
C GLN A 217 -6.23 -3.52 -11.53
N PHE A 218 -6.72 -4.09 -10.44
CA PHE A 218 -7.06 -3.34 -9.23
C PHE A 218 -5.86 -2.56 -8.67
N TRP A 219 -4.71 -3.21 -8.50
CA TRP A 219 -3.51 -2.57 -7.96
C TRP A 219 -2.96 -1.49 -8.88
N LEU A 220 -3.02 -1.67 -10.21
CA LEU A 220 -2.65 -0.62 -11.17
C LEU A 220 -3.59 0.59 -11.11
N SER A 221 -4.91 0.36 -11.03
CA SER A 221 -5.87 1.45 -10.83
C SER A 221 -5.64 2.17 -9.50
N ALA A 222 -5.40 1.43 -8.41
CA ALA A 222 -5.13 2.01 -7.11
C ALA A 222 -3.81 2.81 -7.06
N TRP A 223 -2.76 2.32 -7.74
CA TRP A 223 -1.49 3.04 -7.88
C TRP A 223 -1.67 4.38 -8.60
N SER A 224 -2.46 4.39 -9.69
CA SER A 224 -2.77 5.60 -10.47
C SER A 224 -3.87 6.48 -9.86
N ASN A 225 -4.36 6.18 -8.64
CA ASN A 225 -5.50 6.83 -7.99
C ASN A 225 -6.78 6.86 -8.85
N GLY A 226 -6.90 5.90 -9.78
CA GLY A 226 -7.99 5.78 -10.73
C GLY A 226 -9.18 5.00 -10.18
N TYR A 227 -10.36 5.27 -10.73
CA TYR A 227 -11.62 4.63 -10.35
C TYR A 227 -11.54 3.10 -10.30
N VAL A 228 -12.13 2.51 -9.25
CA VAL A 228 -12.27 1.08 -9.08
C VAL A 228 -13.70 0.75 -8.65
N SER A 229 -14.33 -0.22 -9.33
CA SER A 229 -15.55 -0.89 -8.88
C SER A 229 -15.22 -2.33 -8.48
N VAL A 230 -15.70 -2.75 -7.31
CA VAL A 230 -15.61 -4.14 -6.86
C VAL A 230 -17.02 -4.70 -6.67
N ASP A 231 -17.48 -5.44 -7.67
CA ASP A 231 -18.79 -6.08 -7.72
C ASP A 231 -18.73 -7.51 -7.16
N ARG A 232 -19.54 -7.79 -6.13
CA ARG A 232 -19.63 -9.11 -5.50
C ARG A 232 -21.09 -9.47 -5.29
N LYS A 233 -21.53 -10.63 -5.81
CA LYS A 233 -22.92 -11.14 -5.65
C LYS A 233 -23.40 -11.25 -4.20
N SER A 234 -22.46 -11.40 -3.25
CA SER A 234 -22.75 -11.49 -1.81
C SER A 234 -22.97 -10.15 -1.14
N ARG A 235 -22.63 -9.03 -1.79
CA ARG A 235 -22.96 -7.67 -1.33
C ARG A 235 -24.19 -7.17 -2.09
N GLY A 236 -25.07 -6.45 -1.38
CA GLY A 236 -26.24 -5.83 -1.99
C GLY A 236 -25.87 -4.69 -2.94
N GLU A 237 -24.78 -3.96 -2.66
CA GLU A 237 -24.27 -2.87 -3.49
C GLU A 237 -22.77 -3.05 -3.79
N PRO A 238 -22.31 -2.67 -5.01
CA PRO A 238 -20.89 -2.67 -5.36
C PRO A 238 -20.09 -1.69 -4.50
N LEU A 239 -18.83 -2.02 -4.24
CA LEU A 239 -17.88 -1.06 -3.67
C LEU A 239 -17.36 -0.14 -4.77
N ILE A 240 -17.65 1.16 -4.66
CA ILE A 240 -17.26 2.16 -5.66
C ILE A 240 -16.21 3.08 -5.06
N LEU A 241 -14.95 2.86 -5.43
CA LEU A 241 -13.82 3.68 -5.00
C LEU A 241 -13.49 4.69 -6.12
N SER A 242 -13.89 5.94 -5.92
CA SER A 242 -13.63 6.99 -6.92
C SER A 242 -12.15 7.37 -7.01
N ARG A 243 -11.45 7.33 -5.87
CA ARG A 243 -10.02 7.66 -5.74
C ARG A 243 -9.37 6.70 -4.74
N PRO A 244 -9.26 5.39 -5.06
CA PRO A 244 -8.59 4.44 -4.18
C PRO A 244 -7.16 4.91 -3.91
N PHE A 245 -6.72 4.84 -2.66
CA PHE A 245 -5.37 5.20 -2.28
C PHE A 245 -4.80 4.11 -1.38
N VAL A 246 -3.72 3.50 -1.85
CA VAL A 246 -2.91 2.58 -1.08
C VAL A 246 -1.43 2.85 -1.38
N GLY A 247 -0.62 3.12 -0.37
CA GLY A 247 0.84 3.03 -0.50
C GLY A 247 1.26 1.58 -0.26
N VAL A 248 2.22 1.05 -1.02
CA VAL A 248 2.68 -0.33 -0.83
C VAL A 248 4.15 -0.31 -0.47
N PHE A 249 4.49 -0.95 0.63
CA PHE A 249 5.88 -1.19 0.99
C PHE A 249 6.09 -2.67 1.32
N GLY A 250 7.20 -3.23 0.86
CA GLY A 250 7.63 -4.54 1.31
C GLY A 250 9.09 -4.86 1.07
N SER A 251 9.51 -6.05 1.50
CA SER A 251 10.85 -6.56 1.21
C SER A 251 10.84 -7.68 0.18
N ILE A 252 11.91 -7.80 -0.58
CA ILE A 252 12.17 -8.88 -1.52
C ILE A 252 13.54 -9.46 -1.19
N GLN A 253 13.64 -10.78 -1.15
CA GLN A 253 14.94 -11.44 -1.05
C GLN A 253 15.56 -11.54 -2.45
N PRO A 254 16.87 -11.31 -2.61
CA PRO A 254 17.52 -11.39 -3.93
C PRO A 254 17.23 -12.69 -4.68
N ALA A 255 17.20 -13.82 -3.96
CA ALA A 255 16.94 -15.15 -4.53
C ALA A 255 15.57 -15.28 -5.21
N ILE A 256 14.57 -14.49 -4.79
CA ILE A 256 13.20 -14.57 -5.33
C ILE A 256 13.01 -13.61 -6.53
N LEU A 257 13.91 -12.62 -6.69
CA LEU A 257 13.79 -11.59 -7.73
C LEU A 257 13.71 -12.17 -9.16
N PRO A 258 14.51 -13.18 -9.56
CA PRO A 258 14.40 -13.78 -10.89
C PRO A 258 13.02 -14.38 -11.18
N GLU A 259 12.32 -14.87 -10.16
CA GLU A 259 10.99 -15.45 -10.31
C GLU A 259 9.90 -14.40 -10.63
N LEU A 260 10.20 -13.10 -10.44
CA LEU A 260 9.30 -12.00 -10.78
C LEU A 260 9.44 -11.53 -12.24
N GLY A 261 10.59 -11.79 -12.88
CA GLY A 261 10.86 -11.39 -14.27
C GLY A 261 10.21 -12.28 -15.33
N GLY A 262 9.73 -13.47 -14.93
CA GLY A 262 9.01 -14.41 -15.79
C GLY A 262 7.57 -13.95 -16.02
N GLY A 263 7.38 -12.95 -16.87
CA GLY A 263 6.06 -12.53 -17.34
C GLY A 263 5.32 -13.72 -17.96
N ARG A 264 4.31 -14.22 -17.26
CA ARG A 264 3.15 -14.89 -17.83
C ARG A 264 1.90 -14.09 -17.53
#